data_AF-A0A7S6WQA5-F1
#
_entry.id   AF-A0A7S6WQA5-F1
#
_cell.length_a   1.000
_cell.length_b   1.000
_cell.length_c   1.000
_cell.angle_alpha   90.00
_cell.angle_beta   90.00
_cell.angle_gamma   90.00
#
_symmetry.space_group_name_H-M   'P 1'
#
loop_
_entity.id
_entity.type
_entity.pdbx_description
1 polymer ?
#
loop_
_entity_poly.entity_id
_entity_poly.type
_entity_poly.pdbx_seq_one_letter_code
_entity_poly.pdbx_strand_id
1 'polypeptide(L)'
;MSKIFEDYFSELQADMVSICLENVEDRANTVYIYCSCEDNVIASAYFYKINGMVVDRHKLNDAIAQGEAEYDVSGERQRMVLDVINSDIKQLMKICKEHNRDMPTEMKLIYDVKNKSLKAEYRYDLVYTNDPVKTASIVSDD
;
A
#
# COMPACT_ATOMS: atom_id res chain seq x y z
N MET A 1 -6.34 24.24 -15.31
CA MET A 1 -6.21 24.38 -13.85
C MET A 1 -4.83 23.90 -13.47
N SER A 2 -4.10 24.62 -12.61
CA SER A 2 -2.87 24.11 -12.00
C SER A 2 -3.26 23.07 -10.95
N LYS A 3 -2.56 21.93 -10.89
CA LYS A 3 -2.76 20.94 -9.84
C LYS A 3 -2.42 21.54 -8.47
N ILE A 4 -3.20 21.20 -7.45
CA ILE A 4 -2.92 21.51 -6.05
C ILE A 4 -2.24 20.33 -5.36
N PHE A 5 -1.74 20.52 -4.14
CA PHE A 5 -1.03 19.48 -3.37
C PHE A 5 -1.85 18.18 -3.28
N GLU A 6 -3.14 18.31 -3.00
CA GLU A 6 -4.07 17.20 -2.83
C GLU A 6 -4.27 16.39 -4.13
N ASP A 7 -4.16 17.04 -5.30
CA ASP A 7 -4.22 16.35 -6.59
C ASP A 7 -2.98 15.44 -6.77
N TYR A 8 -1.78 15.98 -6.53
CA TYR A 8 -0.54 15.20 -6.62
C TYR A 8 -0.51 14.06 -5.60
N PHE A 9 -0.95 14.35 -4.37
CA PHE A 9 -0.96 13.37 -3.29
C PHE A 9 -1.90 12.21 -3.58
N SER A 10 -3.12 12.50 -4.05
CA SER A 10 -4.11 11.47 -4.39
C SER A 10 -3.76 10.69 -5.66
N GLU A 11 -3.12 11.31 -6.65
CA GLU A 11 -2.64 10.61 -7.85
C GLU A 11 -1.60 9.54 -7.52
N LEU A 12 -0.65 9.83 -6.63
CA LEU A 12 0.36 8.87 -6.20
C LEU A 12 -0.26 7.70 -5.41
N GLN A 13 -1.28 7.97 -4.61
CA GLN A 13 -2.02 6.91 -3.92
C GLN A 13 -2.83 6.04 -4.89
N ALA A 14 -3.40 6.65 -5.93
CA ALA A 14 -4.10 5.93 -6.97
C ALA A 14 -3.12 5.04 -7.77
N ASP A 15 -1.89 5.50 -8.01
CA ASP A 15 -0.85 4.71 -8.69
C ASP A 15 -0.46 3.47 -7.86
N MET A 16 -0.24 3.64 -6.55
CA MET A 16 -0.01 2.53 -5.61
C MET A 16 -1.15 1.49 -5.65
N VAL A 17 -2.40 1.94 -5.71
CA VAL A 17 -3.56 1.04 -5.83
C VAL A 17 -3.59 0.36 -7.20
N SER A 18 -3.30 1.09 -8.27
CA SER A 18 -3.31 0.59 -9.65
C SER A 18 -2.34 -0.57 -9.81
N ILE A 19 -1.08 -0.42 -9.40
CA ILE A 19 -0.10 -1.52 -9.50
C ILE A 19 -0.50 -2.74 -8.65
N CYS A 20 -1.15 -2.51 -7.51
CA CYS A 20 -1.65 -3.60 -6.67
C CYS A 20 -2.84 -4.33 -7.31
N LEU A 21 -3.73 -3.62 -8.01
CA LEU A 21 -4.85 -4.19 -8.75
C LEU A 21 -4.36 -5.00 -9.95
N GLU A 22 -3.39 -4.48 -10.69
CA GLU A 22 -2.74 -5.22 -11.79
C GLU A 22 -2.09 -6.52 -11.30
N ASN A 23 -1.54 -6.53 -10.07
CA ASN A 23 -0.95 -7.73 -9.49
C ASN A 23 -1.97 -8.85 -9.20
N VAL A 24 -3.24 -8.49 -8.99
CA VAL A 24 -4.34 -9.43 -8.73
C VAL A 24 -5.37 -9.45 -9.85
N GLU A 25 -5.04 -8.91 -11.03
CA GLU A 25 -5.90 -8.90 -12.21
C GLU A 25 -7.34 -8.40 -11.91
N ASP A 26 -7.49 -7.42 -11.01
CA ASP A 26 -8.78 -6.90 -10.53
C ASP A 26 -9.70 -7.94 -9.84
N ARG A 27 -9.19 -9.15 -9.50
CA ARG A 27 -9.97 -10.26 -8.94
C ARG A 27 -10.10 -10.24 -7.41
N ALA A 28 -9.34 -9.40 -6.71
CA ALA A 28 -9.43 -9.28 -5.26
C ALA A 28 -10.72 -8.57 -4.82
N ASN A 29 -11.17 -8.83 -3.59
CA ASN A 29 -12.24 -8.06 -2.96
C ASN A 29 -11.71 -6.72 -2.43
N THR A 30 -10.51 -6.72 -1.84
CA THR A 30 -9.93 -5.55 -1.20
C THR A 30 -8.41 -5.57 -1.34
N VAL A 31 -7.82 -4.41 -1.59
CA VAL A 31 -6.37 -4.18 -1.56
C VAL A 31 -6.04 -3.40 -0.30
N TYR A 32 -5.01 -3.85 0.43
CA TYR A 32 -4.46 -3.16 1.59
C TYR A 32 -3.03 -2.76 1.30
N ILE A 33 -2.71 -1.49 1.50
CA ILE A 33 -1.36 -0.95 1.36
C ILE A 33 -1.00 -0.24 2.65
N TYR A 34 0.16 -0.59 3.19
CA TYR A 34 0.72 -0.01 4.38
C TYR A 34 2.03 0.68 4.05
N CYS A 35 2.22 1.88 4.59
CA CYS A 35 3.47 2.62 4.52
C CYS A 35 3.80 3.21 5.89
N SER A 36 5.07 3.11 6.28
CA SER A 36 5.64 3.87 7.39
C SER A 36 6.85 4.67 6.89
N CYS A 37 6.93 5.93 7.33
CA CYS A 37 7.97 6.90 6.99
C CYS A 37 8.49 7.56 8.27
N GLU A 38 9.40 6.89 8.97
CA GLU A 38 10.00 7.38 10.21
C GLU A 38 11.52 7.41 10.10
N ASP A 39 12.17 8.43 10.65
CA ASP A 39 13.64 8.57 10.72
C ASP A 39 14.38 8.34 9.37
N ASN A 40 13.80 8.79 8.26
CA ASN A 40 14.27 8.57 6.88
C ASN A 40 14.28 7.10 6.41
N VAL A 41 13.61 6.21 7.15
CA VAL A 41 13.37 4.83 6.75
C VAL A 41 11.96 4.71 6.18
N ILE A 42 11.87 4.14 4.98
CA ILE A 42 10.60 3.79 4.35
C ILE A 42 10.40 2.29 4.55
N ALA A 43 9.29 1.92 5.16
CA ALA A 43 8.79 0.55 5.17
C ALA A 43 7.45 0.50 4.44
N SER A 44 7.28 -0.49 3.56
CA SER A 44 6.05 -0.70 2.83
C SER A 44 5.65 -2.17 2.83
N ALA A 45 4.34 -2.41 2.93
CA ALA A 45 3.74 -3.72 2.84
C ALA A 45 2.42 -3.63 2.07
N TYR A 46 2.02 -4.73 1.44
CA TYR A 46 0.73 -4.83 0.79
C TYR A 46 0.23 -6.26 0.84
N PHE A 47 -1.08 -6.41 0.97
CA PHE A 47 -1.78 -7.68 1.06
C PHE A 47 -3.22 -7.52 0.60
N TYR A 48 -3.97 -8.62 0.52
CA TYR A 48 -5.24 -8.65 -0.17
C TYR A 48 -6.30 -9.40 0.61
N LYS A 49 -7.56 -9.09 0.31
CA LYS A 49 -8.69 -9.97 0.60
C LYS A 49 -9.19 -10.58 -0.70
N ILE A 50 -9.15 -11.89 -0.82
CA ILE A 50 -9.59 -12.65 -2.00
C ILE A 50 -10.58 -13.72 -1.52
N ASN A 51 -11.73 -13.81 -2.19
CA ASN A 51 -12.83 -14.72 -1.81
C ASN A 51 -13.19 -14.68 -0.31
N GLY A 52 -13.11 -13.50 0.30
CA GLY A 52 -13.39 -13.29 1.71
C GLY A 52 -12.22 -13.56 2.67
N MET A 53 -11.12 -14.15 2.21
CA MET A 53 -9.94 -14.49 3.00
C MET A 53 -8.85 -13.43 2.85
N VAL A 54 -8.26 -12.99 3.97
CA VAL A 54 -7.09 -12.10 3.96
C VAL A 54 -5.83 -12.94 3.76
N VAL A 55 -5.03 -12.58 2.77
CA VAL A 55 -3.82 -13.30 2.37
C VAL A 55 -2.68 -12.36 2.02
N ASP A 56 -1.47 -12.78 2.39
CA ASP A 56 -0.23 -12.13 1.96
C ASP A 56 -0.01 -12.26 0.45
N ARG A 57 0.76 -11.33 -0.12
CA ARG A 57 1.13 -11.30 -1.55
C ARG A 57 1.79 -12.58 -2.10
N HIS A 58 2.37 -13.42 -1.25
CA HIS A 58 3.02 -14.68 -1.64
C HIS A 58 2.10 -15.90 -1.46
N LYS A 59 0.88 -15.69 -0.94
CA LYS A 59 -0.14 -16.70 -0.64
C LYS A 59 -1.45 -16.43 -1.38
N LEU A 60 -1.42 -15.65 -2.46
CA LEU A 60 -2.62 -15.32 -3.23
C LEU A 60 -3.39 -16.57 -3.69
N ASN A 61 -2.64 -17.61 -4.07
CA ASN A 61 -3.18 -18.88 -4.56
C ASN A 61 -3.80 -19.75 -3.44
N ASP A 62 -3.61 -19.41 -2.16
CA ASP A 62 -4.30 -20.11 -1.05
C ASP A 62 -5.78 -19.69 -0.94
N ALA A 63 -6.16 -18.57 -1.57
CA ALA A 63 -7.50 -18.00 -1.51
C ALA A 63 -8.31 -18.09 -2.82
N ILE A 64 -7.78 -18.75 -3.86
CA ILE A 64 -8.51 -18.93 -5.14
C ILE A 64 -9.62 -19.98 -5.01
N ALA A 65 -10.73 -19.77 -5.72
CA ALA A 65 -11.78 -20.76 -5.80
C ALA A 65 -11.40 -21.88 -6.80
N GLN A 66 -12.07 -23.03 -6.69
CA GLN A 66 -11.83 -24.14 -7.61
C GLN A 66 -12.12 -23.72 -9.07
N GLY A 67 -11.10 -23.85 -9.94
CA GLY A 67 -11.20 -23.52 -11.36
C GLY A 67 -10.82 -22.09 -11.72
N GLU A 68 -10.44 -21.26 -10.75
CA GLU A 68 -9.83 -19.96 -11.03
C GLU A 68 -8.36 -20.10 -11.47
N ALA A 69 -7.89 -19.19 -12.31
CA ALA A 69 -6.48 -19.11 -12.69
C ALA A 69 -5.62 -18.69 -11.49
N GLU A 70 -4.45 -19.31 -11.35
CA GLU A 70 -3.45 -18.91 -10.36
C GLU A 70 -2.90 -17.51 -10.66
N TYR A 71 -2.60 -16.76 -9.60
CA TYR A 71 -1.87 -15.50 -9.68
C TYR A 71 -0.37 -15.76 -9.85
N ASP A 72 0.31 -14.82 -10.51
CA ASP A 72 1.77 -14.77 -10.51
C ASP A 72 2.30 -14.28 -9.16
N VAL A 73 2.67 -15.23 -8.31
CA VAL A 73 3.29 -14.99 -6.99
C VAL A 73 4.82 -14.97 -7.05
N SER A 74 5.43 -14.81 -8.23
CA SER A 74 6.88 -14.79 -8.38
C SER A 74 7.53 -13.64 -7.61
N GLY A 75 8.77 -13.85 -7.16
CA GLY A 75 9.53 -12.81 -6.48
C GLY A 75 9.83 -11.59 -7.37
N GLU A 76 9.87 -11.77 -8.69
CA GLU A 76 10.01 -10.67 -9.66
C GLU A 76 8.78 -9.79 -9.67
N ARG A 77 7.59 -10.39 -9.81
CA ARG A 77 6.31 -9.66 -9.79
C ARG A 77 6.12 -8.91 -8.47
N GLN A 78 6.38 -9.57 -7.33
CA GLN A 78 6.26 -8.93 -6.02
C GLN A 78 7.25 -7.77 -5.82
N ARG A 79 8.48 -7.89 -6.34
CA ARG A 79 9.47 -6.82 -6.27
C ARG A 79 9.02 -5.62 -7.10
N MET A 80 8.50 -5.84 -8.31
CA MET A 80 7.99 -4.78 -9.17
C MET A 80 6.90 -3.95 -8.49
N VAL A 81 5.94 -4.60 -7.82
CA VAL A 81 4.88 -3.90 -7.08
C VAL A 81 5.46 -3.07 -5.93
N LEU A 82 6.40 -3.63 -5.16
CA LEU A 82 7.09 -2.88 -4.11
C LEU A 82 7.87 -1.69 -4.65
N ASP A 83 8.54 -1.83 -5.79
CA ASP A 83 9.37 -0.79 -6.38
C ASP A 83 8.52 0.42 -6.78
N VAL A 84 7.33 0.20 -7.34
CA VAL A 84 6.35 1.26 -7.64
C VAL A 84 5.87 1.91 -6.36
N ILE A 85 5.39 1.15 -5.38
CA ILE A 85 4.92 1.70 -4.08
C ILE A 85 6.01 2.55 -3.42
N ASN A 86 7.25 2.06 -3.39
CA ASN A 86 8.38 2.78 -2.79
C ASN A 86 8.79 4.02 -3.60
N SER A 87 8.66 3.97 -4.92
CA SER A 87 8.86 5.14 -5.79
C SER A 87 7.82 6.21 -5.46
N ASP A 88 6.55 5.83 -5.33
CA ASP A 88 5.46 6.76 -5.05
C ASP A 88 5.58 7.37 -3.66
N ILE A 89 5.99 6.60 -2.65
CA ILE A 89 6.29 7.13 -1.30
C ILE A 89 7.39 8.20 -1.38
N LYS A 90 8.47 7.95 -2.13
CA LYS A 90 9.55 8.95 -2.29
C LYS A 90 9.05 10.22 -3.00
N GLN A 91 8.15 10.08 -3.97
CA GLN A 91 7.51 11.22 -4.62
C GLN A 91 6.58 11.97 -3.66
N LEU A 92 5.81 11.27 -2.83
CA LEU A 92 4.99 11.85 -1.76
C LEU A 92 5.84 12.69 -0.81
N MET A 93 6.98 12.16 -0.34
CA MET A 93 7.92 12.90 0.51
C MET A 93 8.41 14.19 -0.17
N LYS A 94 8.71 14.12 -1.47
CA LYS A 94 9.18 15.27 -2.25
C LYS A 94 8.09 16.35 -2.36
N ILE A 95 6.85 15.98 -2.72
CA ILE A 95 5.77 16.95 -2.85
C ILE A 95 5.38 17.55 -1.49
N CYS A 96 5.41 16.77 -0.40
CA CYS A 96 5.18 17.29 0.94
C CYS A 96 6.19 18.40 1.26
N LYS A 97 7.48 18.14 0.99
CA LYS A 97 8.54 19.13 1.18
C LYS A 97 8.37 20.37 0.30
N GLU A 98 8.07 20.20 -0.98
CA GLU A 98 7.90 21.31 -1.93
C GLU A 98 6.71 22.22 -1.58
N HIS A 99 5.67 21.64 -0.99
CA HIS A 99 4.47 22.37 -0.56
C HIS A 99 4.46 22.78 0.92
N ASN A 100 5.58 22.63 1.65
CA ASN A 100 5.69 22.86 3.10
C ASN A 100 4.59 22.15 3.91
N ARG A 101 4.32 20.88 3.57
CA ARG A 101 3.42 19.98 4.29
C ARG A 101 4.23 18.89 4.99
N ASP A 102 3.71 18.42 6.12
CA ASP A 102 4.29 17.28 6.82
C ASP A 102 4.01 15.97 6.05
N MET A 103 4.99 15.08 6.03
CA MET A 103 4.80 13.71 5.56
C MET A 103 4.14 12.90 6.68
N PRO A 104 3.06 12.14 6.42
CA PRO A 104 2.55 11.20 7.40
C PRO A 104 3.62 10.18 7.82
N THR A 105 3.73 9.89 9.12
CA THR A 105 4.59 8.84 9.66
C THR A 105 4.06 7.45 9.34
N GLU A 106 2.74 7.32 9.20
CA GLU A 106 2.04 6.11 8.77
C GLU A 106 0.91 6.45 7.80
N MET A 107 0.78 5.64 6.75
CA MET A 107 -0.35 5.67 5.82
C MET A 107 -0.92 4.27 5.64
N LYS A 108 -2.24 4.15 5.76
CA LYS A 108 -2.99 2.93 5.47
C LYS A 108 -3.99 3.21 4.36
N LEU A 109 -3.86 2.48 3.26
CA LEU A 109 -4.78 2.57 2.14
C LEU A 109 -5.58 1.27 2.05
N ILE A 110 -6.91 1.40 2.05
CA ILE A 110 -7.84 0.29 1.92
C ILE A 110 -8.69 0.58 0.69
N TYR A 111 -8.47 -0.18 -0.38
CA TYR A 111 -9.23 -0.03 -1.61
C TYR A 111 -10.23 -1.17 -1.77
N ASP A 112 -11.51 -0.83 -1.81
CA ASP A 112 -12.60 -1.75 -2.10
C ASP A 112 -12.78 -1.85 -3.62
N VAL A 113 -12.45 -3.03 -4.18
CA VAL A 113 -12.47 -3.26 -5.63
C VAL A 113 -13.90 -3.21 -6.20
N LYS A 114 -14.87 -3.72 -5.43
CA LYS A 114 -16.28 -3.76 -5.86
C LYS A 114 -16.90 -2.38 -5.89
N ASN A 115 -16.65 -1.58 -4.84
CA ASN A 115 -17.22 -0.25 -4.70
C ASN A 115 -16.36 0.84 -5.37
N LYS A 116 -15.17 0.48 -5.88
CA LYS A 116 -14.18 1.38 -6.47
C LYS A 116 -13.86 2.57 -5.56
N SER A 117 -13.77 2.30 -4.26
CA SER A 117 -13.58 3.33 -3.24
C SER A 117 -12.28 3.14 -2.49
N LEU A 118 -11.54 4.24 -2.35
CA LEU A 118 -10.33 4.31 -1.55
C LEU A 118 -10.65 4.94 -0.20
N LYS A 119 -10.34 4.22 0.87
CA LYS A 119 -10.25 4.78 2.22
C LYS A 119 -8.78 4.90 2.59
N ALA A 120 -8.35 6.12 2.92
CA ALA A 120 -7.00 6.40 3.36
C ALA A 120 -7.01 6.91 4.81
N GLU A 121 -6.13 6.36 5.65
CA GLU A 121 -5.90 6.80 7.02
C GLU A 121 -4.45 7.25 7.16
N TYR A 122 -4.25 8.39 7.81
CA TYR A 122 -2.94 9.00 8.00
C TYR A 122 -2.69 9.25 9.48
N ARG A 123 -1.45 9.00 9.91
CA ARG A 123 -0.95 9.40 11.21
C ARG A 123 0.32 10.22 11.04
N TYR A 124 0.49 11.20 11.92
CA TYR A 124 1.64 12.11 11.92
C TYR A 124 2.48 12.00 13.21
N ASP A 125 1.96 11.32 14.24
CA ASP A 125 2.73 10.99 15.43
C ASP A 125 3.67 9.81 15.16
N LEU A 126 4.84 9.79 15.80
CA LEU A 126 5.76 8.65 15.74
C LEU A 126 5.08 7.39 16.29
N VAL A 127 5.09 6.33 15.50
CA VAL A 127 4.50 5.01 15.74
C VAL A 127 5.55 4.03 16.27
N TYR A 128 6.78 4.09 15.75
CA TYR A 128 7.85 3.14 16.07
C TYR A 128 9.01 3.77 16.83
N THR A 129 9.41 5.01 16.51
CA THR A 129 10.55 5.69 17.18
C THR A 129 10.38 5.85 18.70
N ASN A 130 9.14 5.77 19.22
CA ASN A 130 8.85 5.87 20.66
C ASN A 130 8.63 4.53 21.38
N ASP A 131 8.65 3.39 20.68
CA ASP A 131 8.33 2.09 21.27
C ASP A 131 9.46 1.07 21.02
N PRO A 132 10.19 0.62 22.06
CA PRO A 132 11.34 -0.27 21.91
C PRO A 132 10.98 -1.68 21.42
N VAL A 133 9.69 -2.03 21.32
CA VAL A 133 9.22 -3.37 20.96
C VAL A 133 8.63 -3.39 19.53
N LYS A 134 8.13 -2.27 19.02
CA LYS A 134 7.47 -2.25 17.72
C LYS A 134 8.46 -2.02 16.58
N THR A 135 8.58 -3.01 15.71
CA THR A 135 9.31 -2.90 14.43
C THR A 135 8.31 -3.03 13.26
N ALA A 136 8.70 -2.59 12.07
CA ALA A 136 7.86 -2.68 10.86
C ALA A 136 7.41 -4.11 10.51
N SER A 137 8.03 -5.14 11.10
CA SER A 137 7.66 -6.54 10.94
C SER A 137 6.38 -6.96 11.66
N ILE A 138 5.82 -6.13 12.54
CA ILE A 138 4.62 -6.46 13.36
C ILE A 138 3.31 -6.17 12.61
N VAL A 139 3.37 -5.51 11.45
CA VAL A 139 2.18 -5.16 10.64
C VAL A 139 1.42 -6.39 10.11
N SER A 140 2.04 -7.57 10.15
CA SER A 140 1.49 -8.82 9.64
C SER A 140 0.72 -9.68 10.66
N ASP A 141 0.69 -9.29 11.94
CA ASP A 141 0.20 -10.13 13.05
C ASP A 141 -1.13 -9.67 13.69
N ASP A 142 -1.83 -8.67 13.12
CA ASP A 142 -3.18 -8.23 13.57
C ASP A 142 -4.28 -8.50 12.54
#